data_AF-A0A4R5IYT5-F1
#
_entry.id   AF-A0A4R5IYT5-F1
#
_cell.length_a   1.000
_cell.length_b   1.000
_cell.length_c   1.000
_cell.angle_alpha   90.00
_cell.angle_beta   90.00
_cell.angle_gamma   90.00
#
_symmetry.space_group_name_H-M   'P 1'
#
loop_
_entity.id
_entity.type
_entity.pdbx_description
1 polymer ?
#
loop_
_entity_poly.entity_id
_entity_poly.type
_entity_poly.pdbx_seq_one_letter_code
_entity_poly.pdbx_strand_id
1 'polypeptide(L)'
;MPISTRWLLTGLLALGSVATALAQQSQPKGGAAGAISEAVQEGANPYRPPSAPTLDPDQITRDKCESLKEQFNATPKKRTYQSTTSATQNAQGRPIPKVERDKSRKELQQAYRDNCT
;
A
#
# COMPACT_ATOMS: atom_id res chain seq x y z
N MET A 1 5.51 -32.46 68.28
CA MET A 1 4.71 -31.23 68.47
C MET A 1 5.60 -30.19 69.14
N PRO A 2 5.67 -28.89 68.75
CA PRO A 2 5.13 -28.18 67.60
C PRO A 2 6.21 -27.38 66.80
N ILE A 3 5.72 -26.68 65.78
CA ILE A 3 6.36 -25.94 64.67
C ILE A 3 6.85 -24.54 65.10
N SER A 4 7.93 -24.01 64.49
CA SER A 4 7.99 -22.57 64.21
C SER A 4 8.74 -22.25 62.92
N THR A 5 7.94 -21.89 61.92
CA THR A 5 8.28 -21.28 60.63
C THR A 5 8.51 -19.77 60.82
N ARG A 6 9.19 -19.15 59.83
CA ARG A 6 9.31 -17.69 59.54
C ARG A 6 10.54 -17.04 60.16
N TRP A 7 11.29 -16.17 59.51
CA TRP A 7 11.47 -15.61 58.14
C TRP A 7 12.52 -14.49 58.36
N LEU A 8 12.93 -13.83 57.27
CA LEU A 8 13.62 -12.51 57.21
C LEU A 8 15.16 -12.62 57.13
N LEU A 9 15.79 -12.46 55.97
CA LEU A 9 15.94 -11.29 55.06
C LEU A 9 17.27 -10.56 55.31
N THR A 10 17.90 -10.18 54.19
CA THR A 10 18.87 -9.07 54.01
C THR A 10 20.21 -9.19 54.78
N GLY A 11 21.38 -9.21 54.15
CA GLY A 11 21.82 -8.52 52.94
C GLY A 11 22.94 -7.56 53.35
N LEU A 12 24.17 -7.74 52.85
CA LEU A 12 25.18 -6.69 52.87
C LEU A 12 26.27 -6.98 51.85
N LEU A 13 26.20 -6.22 50.75
CA LEU A 13 27.32 -5.91 49.87
C LEU A 13 28.50 -5.40 50.72
N ALA A 14 29.70 -5.91 50.45
CA ALA A 14 30.92 -5.18 50.69
C ALA A 14 31.77 -5.23 49.41
N LEU A 15 31.74 -4.12 48.67
CA LEU A 15 32.67 -3.78 47.61
C LEU A 15 34.10 -3.82 48.18
N GLY A 16 34.93 -4.69 47.64
CA GLY A 16 36.38 -4.69 47.81
C GLY A 16 37.04 -4.32 46.49
N SER A 17 37.22 -3.02 46.26
CA SER A 17 37.85 -2.46 45.07
C SER A 17 39.39 -2.46 45.18
N VAL A 18 40.04 -2.58 44.02
CA VAL A 18 41.40 -2.12 43.65
C VAL A 18 42.57 -3.11 43.80
N ALA A 19 43.01 -3.69 42.66
CA ALA A 19 44.34 -3.40 42.09
C ALA A 19 44.46 -3.98 40.67
N THR A 20 44.72 -3.08 39.74
CA THR A 20 44.92 -3.24 38.30
C THR A 20 46.27 -3.89 37.97
N ALA A 21 46.25 -5.03 37.28
CA ALA A 21 47.37 -5.46 36.44
C ALA A 21 46.81 -5.79 35.05
N LEU A 22 47.28 -4.99 34.10
CA LEU A 22 46.78 -4.91 32.73
C LEU A 22 47.00 -6.23 31.98
N ALA A 23 45.91 -6.89 31.59
CA ALA A 23 45.85 -7.64 30.33
C ALA A 23 44.71 -7.07 29.50
N GLN A 24 44.80 -5.76 29.29
CA GLN A 24 44.09 -5.08 28.23
C GLN A 24 44.80 -5.47 26.93
N GLN A 25 44.46 -6.62 26.35
CA GLN A 25 44.63 -6.83 24.92
C GLN A 25 43.30 -6.52 24.23
N SER A 26 42.94 -5.24 24.32
CA SER A 26 42.13 -4.61 23.31
C SER A 26 42.98 -4.55 22.03
N GLN A 27 42.73 -5.43 21.07
CA GLN A 27 42.96 -5.20 19.64
C GLN A 27 42.52 -6.41 18.78
N PRO A 28 41.97 -6.21 17.57
CA PRO A 28 41.13 -5.12 17.10
C PRO A 28 39.72 -5.63 16.72
N LYS A 29 38.81 -4.67 16.55
CA LYS A 29 37.61 -4.77 15.73
C LYS A 29 37.96 -5.46 14.40
N GLY A 30 37.23 -6.50 14.01
CA GLY A 30 37.40 -7.16 12.71
C GLY A 30 37.76 -8.65 12.78
N GLY A 31 37.11 -9.41 13.66
CA GLY A 31 37.10 -10.86 13.53
C GLY A 31 36.12 -11.28 12.44
N ALA A 32 36.40 -12.37 11.72
CA ALA A 32 35.55 -12.88 10.63
C ALA A 32 34.06 -12.87 10.97
N ALA A 33 33.66 -13.19 12.20
CA ALA A 33 32.27 -13.11 12.66
C ALA A 33 31.61 -11.72 12.48
N GLY A 34 32.32 -10.62 12.72
CA GLY A 34 31.82 -9.26 12.49
C GLY A 34 31.68 -8.95 11.01
N ALA A 35 32.68 -9.31 10.20
CA ALA A 35 32.65 -9.13 8.75
C ALA A 35 31.60 -10.02 8.05
N ILE A 36 31.35 -11.23 8.56
CA ILE A 36 30.28 -12.12 8.08
C ILE A 36 28.91 -11.58 8.50
N SER A 37 28.79 -11.06 9.72
CA SER A 37 27.54 -10.45 10.20
C SER A 37 27.21 -9.18 9.42
N GLU A 38 28.22 -8.37 9.07
CA GLU A 38 28.05 -7.18 8.23
C GLU A 38 27.75 -7.55 6.78
N ALA A 39 28.41 -8.56 6.19
CA ALA A 39 28.12 -9.04 4.84
C ALA A 39 26.76 -9.74 4.69
N VAL A 40 26.25 -10.40 5.74
CA VAL A 40 24.90 -10.98 5.74
C VAL A 40 23.83 -9.90 5.94
N GLN A 41 24.16 -8.81 6.64
CA GLN A 41 23.26 -7.70 6.91
C GLN A 41 23.23 -6.67 5.77
N GLU A 42 24.36 -6.46 5.08
CA GLU A 42 24.48 -5.77 3.79
C GLU A 42 24.08 -6.66 2.60
N GLY A 43 23.79 -7.94 2.84
CA GLY A 43 23.34 -8.90 1.84
C GLY A 43 22.09 -8.39 1.12
N ALA A 44 22.31 -7.69 0.01
CA ALA A 44 21.25 -7.18 -0.84
C ALA A 44 20.48 -8.38 -1.38
N ASN A 45 19.33 -8.66 -0.77
CA ASN A 45 18.43 -9.70 -1.21
C ASN A 45 18.08 -9.41 -2.69
N PRO A 46 18.54 -10.23 -3.66
CA PRO A 46 18.32 -9.99 -5.08
C PRO A 46 16.82 -10.08 -5.45
N TYR A 47 16.00 -10.58 -4.53
CA TYR A 47 14.55 -10.69 -4.66
C TYR A 47 13.79 -9.67 -3.82
N ARG A 48 14.42 -8.63 -3.26
CA ARG A 48 13.65 -7.54 -2.65
C ARG A 48 12.89 -6.84 -3.79
N PRO A 49 11.55 -6.95 -3.83
CA PRO A 49 10.79 -6.24 -4.84
C PRO A 49 11.09 -4.74 -4.67
N PRO A 50 11.22 -3.98 -5.78
CA PRO A 50 11.38 -2.54 -5.68
C PRO A 50 10.23 -2.01 -4.81
N SER A 51 10.55 -1.17 -3.83
CA SER A 51 9.54 -0.49 -3.03
C SER A 51 8.58 0.19 -4.00
N ALA A 52 7.37 -0.34 -4.11
CA ALA A 52 6.37 0.23 -5.00
C ALA A 52 6.18 1.69 -4.56
N PRO A 53 6.13 2.66 -5.49
CA PRO A 53 5.78 4.01 -5.12
C PRO A 53 4.42 3.93 -4.43
N THR A 54 4.40 4.25 -3.14
CA THR A 54 3.16 4.37 -2.38
C THR A 54 2.51 5.65 -2.89
N LEU A 55 1.76 5.55 -3.99
CA LEU A 55 0.89 6.63 -4.39
C LEU A 55 -0.08 6.88 -3.24
N ASP A 56 -0.16 8.14 -2.85
CA ASP A 56 -1.12 8.58 -1.85
C ASP A 56 -2.53 8.20 -2.33
N PRO A 57 -3.31 7.43 -1.55
CA PRO A 57 -4.68 7.08 -1.93
C PRO A 57 -5.54 8.32 -2.21
N ASP A 58 -5.24 9.45 -1.55
CA ASP A 58 -5.92 10.72 -1.80
C ASP A 58 -5.56 11.31 -3.17
N GLN A 59 -4.35 11.06 -3.66
CA GLN A 59 -3.95 11.47 -5.00
C GLN A 59 -4.64 10.61 -6.07
N ILE A 60 -4.72 9.30 -5.85
CA ILE A 60 -5.40 8.38 -6.77
C ILE A 60 -6.87 8.76 -6.93
N THR A 61 -7.55 9.10 -5.83
CA THR A 61 -8.96 9.50 -5.87
C THR A 61 -9.15 10.84 -6.59
N ARG A 62 -8.27 11.83 -6.35
CA ARG A 62 -8.29 13.10 -7.09
C ARG A 62 -8.07 12.90 -8.58
N ASP A 63 -7.07 12.13 -8.98
CA ASP A 63 -6.74 11.87 -10.38
C ASP A 63 -7.91 11.15 -11.08
N LYS A 64 -8.54 10.20 -10.40
CA LYS A 64 -9.76 9.53 -10.89
C LYS A 64 -10.88 10.54 -11.12
N CYS A 65 -11.12 11.43 -10.18
CA CYS A 65 -12.17 12.45 -10.27
C CYS A 65 -11.92 13.47 -11.36
N GLU A 66 -10.67 13.90 -11.54
CA GLU A 66 -10.28 14.77 -12.64
C GLU A 66 -10.51 14.09 -13.99
N SER A 67 -10.08 12.83 -14.14
CA SER A 67 -10.28 12.08 -15.38
C SER A 67 -11.76 11.92 -15.75
N LEU A 68 -12.64 11.69 -14.77
CA LEU A 68 -14.09 11.56 -15.00
C LEU A 68 -14.71 12.90 -15.42
N LYS A 69 -14.27 13.99 -14.79
CA LYS A 69 -14.70 15.36 -15.13
C LYS A 69 -14.29 15.72 -16.56
N GLU A 70 -13.05 15.40 -16.95
CA GLU A 70 -12.56 15.62 -18.31
C GLU A 70 -13.35 14.82 -19.35
N GLN A 71 -13.56 13.52 -19.11
CA GLN A 71 -14.36 12.67 -19.99
C GLN A 71 -15.78 13.20 -20.17
N PHE A 72 -16.46 13.56 -19.07
CA PHE A 72 -17.79 14.16 -19.14
C PHE A 72 -17.81 15.49 -19.91
N ASN A 73 -16.79 16.32 -19.77
CA ASN A 73 -16.69 17.60 -20.49
C ASN A 73 -16.33 17.44 -21.97
N ALA A 74 -15.54 16.41 -22.30
CA ALA A 74 -15.20 16.06 -23.68
C ALA A 74 -16.39 15.46 -24.44
N THR A 75 -17.33 14.80 -23.74
CA THR A 75 -18.54 14.29 -24.39
C THR A 75 -19.46 15.43 -24.88
N PRO A 76 -20.06 15.30 -26.08
CA PRO A 76 -20.95 16.32 -26.63
C PRO A 76 -22.13 16.64 -25.70
N LYS A 77 -22.41 17.93 -25.49
CA LYS A 77 -23.60 18.38 -24.72
C LYS A 77 -24.91 18.20 -25.50
N LYS A 78 -24.81 18.01 -26.82
CA LYS A 78 -25.96 17.84 -27.71
C LYS A 78 -26.47 16.41 -27.63
N ARG A 79 -27.76 16.23 -27.94
CA ARG A 79 -28.36 14.88 -28.01
C ARG A 79 -27.79 14.14 -29.22
N THR A 80 -27.06 13.06 -28.96
CA THR A 80 -26.57 12.12 -29.95
C THR A 80 -27.39 10.84 -29.92
N TYR A 81 -27.47 10.18 -31.07
CA TYR A 81 -28.18 8.92 -31.25
C TYR A 81 -27.22 7.93 -31.89
N GLN A 82 -27.29 6.67 -31.46
CA GLN A 82 -26.49 5.58 -32.00
C GLN A 82 -27.41 4.50 -32.53
N SER A 83 -27.02 3.91 -33.66
CA SER A 83 -27.68 2.70 -34.16
C SER A 83 -27.16 1.52 -33.38
N THR A 84 -28.06 0.74 -32.80
CA THR A 84 -27.70 -0.55 -32.21
C THR A 84 -27.55 -1.60 -33.32
N THR A 85 -26.85 -2.69 -33.04
CA THR A 85 -26.63 -3.80 -33.99
C THR A 85 -27.91 -4.56 -34.33
N SER A 86 -28.98 -4.35 -33.56
CA SER A 86 -30.26 -5.04 -33.72
C SER A 86 -31.22 -4.24 -34.60
N ALA A 87 -31.55 -4.75 -35.78
CA ALA A 87 -32.59 -4.18 -36.64
C ALA A 87 -33.92 -4.93 -36.46
N THR A 88 -35.04 -4.22 -36.53
CA THR A 88 -36.39 -4.81 -36.55
C THR A 88 -36.87 -4.86 -38.00
N GLN A 89 -37.60 -5.89 -38.41
CA GLN A 89 -38.14 -5.94 -39.77
C GLN A 89 -39.50 -5.22 -39.85
N ASN A 90 -39.72 -4.49 -40.93
CA ASN A 90 -41.04 -3.95 -41.25
C ASN A 90 -41.93 -5.04 -41.89
N ALA A 91 -43.22 -4.76 -42.12
CA ALA A 91 -44.18 -5.69 -42.73
C ALA A 91 -43.81 -6.15 -44.16
N GLN A 92 -42.83 -5.50 -44.80
CA GLN A 92 -42.31 -5.81 -46.13
C GLN A 92 -40.97 -6.56 -46.06
N GLY A 93 -40.53 -6.98 -44.86
CA GLY A 93 -39.27 -7.68 -44.62
C GLY A 93 -38.01 -6.80 -44.66
N ARG A 94 -38.12 -5.46 -44.76
CA ARG A 94 -36.96 -4.56 -44.77
C ARG A 94 -36.45 -4.31 -43.35
N PRO A 95 -35.13 -4.37 -43.11
CA PRO A 95 -34.55 -4.08 -41.80
C PRO A 95 -34.61 -2.57 -41.50
N ILE A 96 -35.14 -2.23 -40.34
CA ILE A 96 -35.16 -0.88 -39.77
C ILE A 96 -34.20 -0.85 -38.58
N PRO A 97 -33.11 -0.06 -38.63
CA PRO A 97 -32.15 0.01 -37.55
C PRO A 97 -32.80 0.60 -36.30
N LYS A 98 -32.59 -0.03 -35.14
CA LYS A 98 -33.01 0.55 -33.87
C LYS A 98 -32.03 1.65 -33.48
N VAL A 99 -32.56 2.86 -33.34
CA VAL A 99 -31.81 4.04 -32.94
C VAL A 99 -32.09 4.33 -31.48
N GLU A 100 -31.05 4.37 -30.66
CA GLU A 100 -31.15 4.68 -29.24
C GLU A 100 -30.42 5.98 -28.92
N ARG A 101 -30.89 6.69 -27.89
CA ARG A 101 -30.17 7.87 -27.40
C ARG A 101 -28.88 7.40 -26.73
N ASP A 102 -27.79 8.08 -27.06
CA ASP A 102 -26.52 7.92 -26.38
C ASP A 102 -26.61 8.39 -24.92
N LYS A 103 -26.34 7.48 -23.99
CA LYS A 103 -26.39 7.72 -22.54
C LYS A 103 -25.01 7.93 -21.92
N SER A 104 -23.93 7.82 -22.70
CA SER A 104 -22.54 7.86 -22.23
C SER A 104 -22.24 9.08 -21.35
N ARG A 105 -22.65 10.28 -21.79
CA ARG A 105 -22.45 11.51 -21.01
C ARG A 105 -23.19 11.48 -19.67
N LYS A 106 -24.40 10.93 -19.62
CA LYS A 106 -25.18 10.83 -18.38
C LYS A 106 -24.55 9.81 -17.43
N GLU A 107 -24.08 8.69 -17.96
CA GLU A 107 -23.39 7.64 -17.19
C GLU A 107 -22.07 8.16 -16.61
N LEU A 108 -21.26 8.88 -17.39
CA LEU A 108 -20.04 9.55 -16.90
C LEU A 108 -20.34 10.60 -15.82
N GLN A 109 -21.41 11.38 -16.01
CA GLN A 109 -21.83 12.36 -15.00
C GLN A 109 -22.28 11.70 -13.70
N GLN A 110 -22.99 10.57 -13.79
CA GLN A 110 -23.42 9.82 -12.62
C GLN A 110 -22.22 9.20 -11.92
N ALA A 111 -21.29 8.57 -12.66
CA ALA A 111 -20.07 8.02 -12.11
C ALA A 111 -19.22 9.09 -11.40
N TYR A 112 -19.13 10.29 -11.96
CA TYR A 112 -18.47 11.43 -11.29
C TYR A 112 -19.16 11.78 -9.97
N ARG A 113 -20.49 11.86 -9.93
CA ARG A 113 -21.22 12.11 -8.67
C ARG A 113 -20.96 11.00 -7.65
N ASP A 114 -21.10 9.74 -8.06
CA ASP A 114 -21.00 8.62 -7.13
C ASP A 114 -19.58 8.44 -6.53
N ASN A 115 -18.54 8.95 -7.20
CA ASN A 115 -17.15 8.77 -6.76
C ASN A 115 -16.49 10.05 -6.21
N CYS A 116 -17.02 11.24 -6.53
CA CYS A 116 -16.31 12.52 -6.36
C CYS A 116 -17.14 13.62 -5.69
N THR A 117 -18.40 13.35 -5.33
CA THR A 117 -19.21 14.22 -4.45
C THR A 117 -19.51 13.52 -3.16
#